data_AF-A0A2T7CAA0-F1
#
_entry.id   AF-A0A2T7CAA0-F1
#
_cell.length_a   1.000
_cell.length_b   1.000
_cell.length_c   1.000
_cell.angle_alpha   90.00
_cell.angle_beta   90.00
_cell.angle_gamma   90.00
#
_symmetry.space_group_name_H-M   'P 1'
#
loop_
_entity.id
_entity.type
_entity.pdbx_description
1 polymer ?
#
loop_
_entity_poly.entity_id
_entity_poly.type
_entity_poly.pdbx_seq_one_letter_code
_entity_poly.pdbx_strand_id
1 'polypeptide(L)'
;MEQEEGVNISANAVHPGVIATNLFRGRTIVAAFLNSIGRIICRSVEQGAATTCYVAMHPQVKGISGKYFADCNISSPSVQASDAELAKKLWQFSLQTVSA
;
A
#
# COMPACT_ATOMS: atom_id res chain seq x y z
N MET A 1 4.74 9.19 -14.03
CA MET A 1 4.22 8.07 -14.81
C MET A 1 3.69 8.66 -16.10
N GLU A 2 4.21 8.19 -17.23
CA GLU A 2 3.66 8.54 -18.55
C GLU A 2 2.31 7.83 -18.69
N GLN A 3 1.29 8.55 -19.13
CA GLN A 3 0.00 7.94 -19.46
C GLN A 3 0.18 7.27 -20.83
N GLU A 4 0.02 5.95 -20.92
CA GLU A 4 -0.08 5.29 -22.21
C GLU A 4 -1.36 5.76 -22.92
N GLU A 5 -1.21 6.27 -24.16
CA GLU A 5 -2.32 6.76 -24.97
C GLU A 5 -3.27 5.60 -25.31
N GLY A 6 -4.38 5.48 -24.59
CA GLY A 6 -5.49 4.60 -24.99
C GLY A 6 -6.25 3.90 -23.87
N VAL A 7 -5.72 3.83 -22.63
CA VAL A 7 -6.40 3.14 -21.52
C VAL A 7 -6.44 4.00 -20.26
N ASN A 8 -7.63 4.18 -19.69
CA ASN A 8 -7.83 4.93 -18.44
C ASN A 8 -7.42 4.08 -17.23
N ILE A 9 -6.10 3.95 -17.00
CA ILE A 9 -5.52 3.18 -15.90
C ILE A 9 -5.03 4.14 -14.81
N SER A 10 -5.42 3.86 -13.56
CA SER A 10 -4.86 4.50 -12.37
C SER A 10 -4.05 3.51 -11.55
N ALA A 11 -2.88 3.94 -11.06
CA ALA A 11 -2.05 3.17 -10.15
C ALA A 11 -1.84 3.95 -8.86
N ASN A 12 -2.30 3.44 -7.73
CA ASN A 12 -2.16 4.06 -6.42
C ASN A 12 -1.65 3.03 -5.39
N ALA A 13 -0.99 3.50 -4.34
CA ALA A 13 -0.56 2.69 -3.21
C ALA A 13 -1.49 2.92 -2.01
N VAL A 14 -1.69 1.89 -1.19
CA VAL A 14 -2.58 1.96 -0.02
C VAL A 14 -1.89 1.40 1.23
N HIS A 15 -2.17 2.02 2.37
CA HIS A 15 -1.83 1.52 3.69
C HIS A 15 -3.11 1.04 4.39
N PRO A 16 -3.21 -0.25 4.73
CA PRO A 16 -4.41 -0.82 5.34
C PRO A 16 -4.49 -0.56 6.86
N GLY A 17 -3.48 0.11 7.43
CA GLY A 17 -3.31 0.20 8.88
C GLY A 17 -2.67 -1.07 9.45
N VAL A 18 -2.55 -1.12 10.77
CA VAL A 18 -2.04 -2.31 11.46
C VAL A 18 -3.21 -3.25 11.71
N ILE A 19 -3.17 -4.46 11.14
CA ILE A 19 -4.22 -5.48 11.32
C ILE A 19 -3.55 -6.73 11.88
N ALA A 20 -4.18 -7.36 12.88
CA ALA A 20 -3.71 -8.63 13.45
C ALA A 20 -3.95 -9.77 12.45
N THR A 21 -3.03 -9.93 11.50
CA THR A 21 -3.01 -11.01 10.51
C THR A 21 -1.84 -11.97 10.78
N ASN A 22 -1.79 -13.08 10.04
CA ASN A 22 -0.70 -14.04 10.13
C ASN A 22 0.62 -13.56 9.51
N LEU A 23 0.74 -12.26 9.17
CA LEU A 23 1.93 -11.68 8.53
C LEU A 23 3.19 -11.83 9.38
N PHE A 24 3.06 -11.74 10.70
CA PHE A 24 4.18 -11.84 11.64
C PHE A 24 4.39 -13.27 12.18
N ARG A 25 3.86 -14.29 11.49
CA ARG A 25 4.09 -15.70 11.85
C ARG A 25 5.60 -16.00 11.91
N GLY A 26 6.03 -16.69 12.97
CA GLY A 26 7.45 -17.00 13.20
C GLY A 26 8.28 -15.89 13.85
N ARG A 27 7.74 -14.68 14.01
CA ARG A 27 8.35 -13.60 14.81
C ARG A 27 7.72 -13.56 16.20
N THR A 28 8.12 -14.49 17.06
CA THR A 28 7.47 -14.76 18.36
C THR A 28 7.29 -13.53 19.25
N ILE A 29 8.28 -12.62 19.31
CA ILE A 29 8.18 -11.41 20.14
C ILE A 29 7.17 -10.40 19.57
N VAL A 30 7.21 -10.16 18.25
CA VAL A 30 6.29 -9.23 17.58
C VAL A 30 4.86 -9.78 17.59
N ALA A 31 4.71 -11.09 17.34
CA ALA A 31 3.43 -11.76 17.43
C ALA A 31 2.86 -11.76 18.86
N ALA A 32 3.69 -12.00 19.88
CA ALA A 32 3.27 -11.93 21.29
C ALA A 32 2.86 -10.51 21.70
N PHE A 33 3.59 -9.50 21.24
CA PHE A 33 3.24 -8.09 21.44
C PHE A 33 1.92 -7.74 20.75
N LEU A 34 1.77 -8.03 19.46
CA LEU A 34 0.54 -7.80 18.72
C LEU A 34 -0.64 -8.58 19.30
N ASN A 35 -0.45 -9.78 19.85
CA ASN A 35 -1.52 -10.50 20.52
C ASN A 35 -1.90 -9.90 21.88
N SER A 36 -0.92 -9.35 22.61
CA SER A 36 -1.13 -8.77 23.95
C SER A 36 -1.84 -7.42 23.91
N ILE A 37 -1.53 -6.57 22.92
CA ILE A 37 -2.11 -5.21 22.79
C ILE A 37 -2.87 -4.98 21.48
N GLY A 38 -3.06 -6.02 20.68
CA GLY A 38 -3.67 -5.93 19.35
C GLY A 38 -5.09 -5.41 19.37
N ARG A 39 -5.87 -5.66 20.43
CA ARG A 39 -7.23 -5.12 20.56
C ARG A 39 -7.27 -3.58 20.64
N ILE A 40 -6.18 -2.94 21.06
CA ILE A 40 -6.11 -1.48 21.22
C ILE A 40 -5.48 -0.82 19.99
N ILE A 41 -4.53 -1.49 19.33
CA ILE A 41 -3.73 -0.91 18.25
C ILE A 41 -4.12 -1.42 16.86
N CYS A 42 -4.67 -2.63 16.76
CA CYS A 42 -5.02 -3.21 15.47
C CYS A 42 -6.43 -2.79 15.04
N ARG A 43 -6.54 -2.46 13.76
CA ARG A 43 -7.81 -2.30 13.04
C ARG A 43 -8.51 -3.65 12.88
N SER A 44 -9.83 -3.63 12.76
CA SER A 44 -10.59 -4.79 12.29
C SER A 44 -10.25 -5.10 10.82
N VAL A 45 -10.65 -6.28 10.34
CA VAL A 45 -10.45 -6.65 8.93
C VAL A 45 -11.21 -5.69 8.00
N GLU A 46 -12.42 -5.30 8.37
CA GLU A 46 -13.26 -4.37 7.61
C GLU A 46 -12.63 -2.98 7.54
N GLN A 47 -12.14 -2.47 8.67
CA GLN A 47 -11.40 -1.22 8.73
C GLN A 47 -10.11 -1.28 7.89
N GLY A 48 -9.45 -2.44 7.90
CA GLY A 48 -8.25 -2.70 7.12
C GLY A 48 -8.47 -2.70 5.60
N ALA A 49 -9.60 -3.26 5.18
CA ALA A 49 -9.99 -3.31 3.78
C ALA A 49 -10.51 -1.96 3.26
N ALA A 50 -11.00 -1.08 4.14
CA ALA A 50 -11.70 0.15 3.78
C ALA A 50 -10.90 1.03 2.80
N THR A 51 -9.62 1.33 3.07
CA THR A 51 -8.80 2.17 2.19
C THR A 51 -8.65 1.55 0.79
N THR A 52 -8.48 0.23 0.72
CA THR A 52 -8.36 -0.49 -0.56
C THR A 52 -9.66 -0.41 -1.35
N CYS A 53 -10.79 -0.69 -0.71
CA CYS A 53 -12.12 -0.60 -1.35
C CYS A 53 -12.44 0.83 -1.80
N TYR A 54 -12.10 1.82 -0.98
CA TYR A 54 -12.28 3.23 -1.29
C TYR A 54 -11.48 3.64 -2.53
N VAL A 55 -10.18 3.33 -2.58
CA VAL A 55 -9.30 3.68 -3.70
C VAL A 55 -9.68 2.94 -4.99
N ALA A 56 -10.20 1.72 -4.88
CA ALA A 56 -10.59 0.92 -6.05
C ALA A 56 -11.95 1.33 -6.65
N MET A 57 -12.91 1.78 -5.82
CA MET A 57 -14.32 1.86 -6.25
C MET A 57 -14.98 3.22 -6.03
N HIS A 58 -14.45 4.09 -5.18
CA HIS A 58 -15.19 5.29 -4.79
C HIS A 58 -15.16 6.37 -5.90
N PRO A 59 -16.29 6.97 -6.30
CA PRO A 59 -16.32 7.96 -7.38
C PRO A 59 -15.40 9.17 -7.14
N GLN A 60 -15.17 9.56 -5.88
CA GLN A 60 -14.31 10.70 -5.54
C GLN A 60 -12.83 10.47 -5.85
N VAL A 61 -12.39 9.22 -6.00
CA VAL A 61 -10.99 8.91 -6.37
C VAL A 61 -10.82 8.63 -7.86
N LYS A 62 -11.90 8.70 -8.65
CA LYS A 62 -11.85 8.48 -10.09
C LYS A 62 -10.87 9.46 -10.74
N GLY A 63 -9.95 8.92 -11.54
CA GLY A 63 -8.91 9.70 -12.23
C GLY A 63 -7.71 10.09 -11.36
N ILE A 64 -7.72 9.78 -10.05
CA ILE A 64 -6.54 9.96 -9.20
C ILE A 64 -5.55 8.82 -9.47
N SER A 65 -4.31 9.17 -9.79
CA SER A 65 -3.23 8.21 -10.02
C SER A 65 -1.92 8.70 -9.41
N GLY A 66 -1.02 7.78 -9.07
CA GLY A 66 0.30 8.06 -8.49
C GLY A 66 0.26 8.56 -7.05
N LYS A 67 -0.80 8.27 -6.29
CA LYS A 67 -0.95 8.70 -4.89
C LYS A 67 -0.82 7.55 -3.91
N TYR A 68 -0.45 7.89 -2.68
CA TYR A 68 -0.44 7.01 -1.54
C TYR A 68 -1.61 7.35 -0.63
N PHE A 69 -2.37 6.35 -0.21
CA PHE A 69 -3.55 6.51 0.64
C PHE A 69 -3.38 5.80 1.98
N ALA A 70 -3.83 6.46 3.04
CA ALA A 70 -3.93 5.88 4.38
C ALA A 70 -5.23 6.38 5.03
N ASP A 71 -5.94 5.50 5.77
CA ASP A 71 -7.23 5.79 6.39
C ASP A 71 -8.21 6.51 5.42
N CYS A 72 -8.35 6.01 4.19
CA CYS A 72 -9.18 6.59 3.11
C CYS A 72 -8.83 8.03 2.66
N ASN A 73 -7.64 8.54 3.01
CA ASN A 73 -7.18 9.88 2.65
C ASN A 73 -5.85 9.81 1.88
N ILE A 74 -5.58 10.81 1.03
CA ILE A 74 -4.24 10.98 0.45
C ILE A 74 -3.28 11.32 1.59
N SER A 75 -2.16 10.60 1.66
CA SER A 75 -1.15 10.76 2.69
C SER A 75 0.24 10.90 2.09
N SER A 76 1.18 11.40 2.89
CA SER A 76 2.58 11.56 2.48
C SER A 76 3.32 10.23 2.62
N PRO A 77 3.96 9.73 1.55
CA PRO A 77 4.82 8.56 1.64
C PRO A 77 6.18 8.93 2.25
N SER A 78 7.06 7.94 2.42
CA SER A 78 8.44 8.20 2.82
C SER A 78 9.21 8.98 1.75
N VAL A 79 10.33 9.61 2.15
CA VAL A 79 11.22 10.34 1.22
C VAL A 79 11.72 9.43 0.11
N GLN A 80 12.13 8.20 0.45
CA GLN A 80 12.61 7.21 -0.53
C GLN A 80 11.53 6.79 -1.52
N ALA A 81 10.28 6.69 -1.06
CA ALA A 81 9.15 6.36 -1.94
C ALA A 81 8.81 7.48 -2.94
N SER A 82 9.35 8.69 -2.74
CA SER A 82 9.21 9.82 -3.66
C SER A 82 10.43 10.03 -4.56
N ASP A 83 11.46 9.18 -4.46
CA ASP A 83 12.67 9.24 -5.29
C ASP A 83 12.43 8.55 -6.65
N ALA A 84 12.30 9.37 -7.70
CA ALA A 84 12.05 8.89 -9.05
C ALA A 84 13.22 8.10 -9.64
N GLU A 85 14.46 8.42 -9.26
CA GLU A 85 15.65 7.71 -9.76
C GLU A 85 15.79 6.34 -9.08
N LEU A 86 15.51 6.25 -7.78
CA LEU A 86 15.44 4.97 -7.07
C LEU A 86 14.33 4.08 -7.66
N ALA A 87 13.15 4.63 -7.95
CA ALA A 87 12.05 3.90 -8.56
C ALA A 87 12.44 3.31 -9.94
N LYS A 88 13.11 4.09 -10.80
CA LYS A 88 13.60 3.62 -12.10
C LYS A 88 14.62 2.48 -11.94
N LYS A 89 15.58 2.61 -11.01
CA LYS A 89 16.58 1.57 -10.76
C LYS A 89 15.92 0.27 -10.27
N LEU A 90 14.97 0.37 -9.34
CA LEU A 90 14.23 -0.79 -8.84
C LEU A 90 13.42 -1.48 -9.95
N TRP A 91 12.78 -0.70 -10.83
CA TRP A 91 12.03 -1.25 -11.96
C TRP A 91 12.93 -2.05 -12.90
N GLN A 92 14.07 -1.48 -13.32
CA GLN A 92 15.00 -2.16 -14.22
C GLN A 92 15.57 -3.43 -13.59
N PHE A 93 15.98 -3.38 -12.31
CA PHE A 93 16.44 -4.55 -11.58
C PHE A 93 15.36 -5.64 -11.48
N SER A 94 14.11 -5.24 -11.21
CA SER A 94 12.99 -6.18 -11.12
C SER A 94 12.72 -6.86 -12.47
N LEU A 95 12.72 -6.11 -13.58
CA LEU A 95 12.58 -6.67 -14.93
C LEU A 95 13.67 -7.68 -15.25
N GLN A 96 14.94 -7.38 -14.91
CA GLN A 96 16.06 -8.31 -15.09
C GLN A 96 15.87 -9.58 -14.25
N THR A 97 15.39 -9.45 -13.01
CA THR A 97 15.24 -10.57 -12.08
C THR A 97 14.12 -11.54 -12.50
N VAL A 98 13.00 -11.02 -13.01
CA VAL A 98 11.85 -11.86 -13.39
C VAL A 98 11.92 -12.40 -14.82
N SER A 99 12.81 -11.84 -15.65
CA SER A 99 13.01 -12.29 -17.05
C SER A 99 14.17 -13.28 -17.21
N ALA A 100 14.87 -13.60 -16.12
CA ALA A 100 15.93 -14.61 -16.07
C ALA A 100 15.36 -15.98 -15.71
#